data_AF-A0A315B5N3-F1
#
_entry.id   AF-A0A315B5N3-F1
#
_cell.length_a   1.000
_cell.length_b   1.000
_cell.length_c   1.000
_cell.angle_alpha   90.00
_cell.angle_beta   90.00
_cell.angle_gamma   90.00
#
_symmetry.space_group_name_H-M   'P 1'
#
loop_
_entity.id
_entity.type
_entity.pdbx_description
1 polymer ?
#
loop_
_entity_poly.entity_id
_entity_poly.type
_entity_poly.pdbx_seq_one_letter_code
_entity_poly.pdbx_strand_id
1 'polypeptide(L)'
;MNTYTAMVAAQVGNSSRLIKTQVRAASAGEAKWLLQAVYGFHAIASFPTQEREVLTTEEAATQPVTPEQQRIASLKTAKDRAGDALKAEHDRQKKQNAMKTLRSLPVTPSS
;
A
#
# COMPACT_ATOMS: atom_id res chain seq x y z
N MET A 1 -12.34 19.29 8.44
CA MET A 1 -12.50 18.81 9.82
C MET A 1 -12.41 17.30 9.75
N ASN A 2 -11.47 16.69 10.47
CA ASN A 2 -11.09 15.29 10.28
C ASN A 2 -11.55 14.46 11.48
N THR A 3 -11.86 13.18 11.25
CA THR A 3 -12.15 12.24 12.33
C THR A 3 -10.84 11.61 12.82
N TYR A 4 -10.67 11.58 14.13
CA TYR A 4 -9.56 10.94 14.82
C TYR A 4 -10.08 9.85 15.73
N THR A 5 -9.37 8.72 15.83
CA THR A 5 -9.64 7.70 16.84
C THR A 5 -8.52 7.54 17.82
N ALA A 6 -8.93 7.28 19.07
CA ALA A 6 -8.03 6.90 20.15
C ALA A 6 -8.70 5.83 21.03
N MET A 7 -7.86 5.04 21.70
CA MET A 7 -8.28 4.12 22.74
C MET A 7 -8.37 4.88 24.07
N VAL A 8 -9.56 4.87 24.68
CA VAL A 8 -9.83 5.53 25.95
C VAL A 8 -10.27 4.50 26.98
N ALA A 9 -9.60 4.49 28.13
CA ALA A 9 -10.00 3.74 29.30
C ALA A 9 -11.21 4.43 29.94
N ALA A 10 -12.37 3.80 29.85
CA ALA A 10 -13.60 4.25 30.48
C ALA A 10 -14.02 3.24 31.55
N GLN A 11 -14.49 3.76 32.69
CA GLN A 11 -15.06 2.93 33.74
C GLN A 11 -16.48 2.51 33.35
N VAL A 12 -16.69 1.21 33.18
CA VAL A 12 -18.00 0.61 32.91
C VAL A 12 -18.37 -0.25 34.11
N GLY A 13 -19.15 0.31 35.02
CA GLY A 13 -19.46 -0.31 36.31
C GLY A 13 -18.22 -0.39 37.22
N ASN A 14 -17.88 -1.60 37.67
CA ASN A 14 -16.71 -1.87 38.54
C ASN A 14 -15.41 -2.19 37.77
N SER A 15 -15.39 -2.07 36.43
CA SER A 15 -14.22 -2.42 35.62
C SER A 15 -13.87 -1.33 34.62
N SER A 16 -12.56 -1.11 34.41
CA SER A 16 -12.07 -0.24 33.34
C SER A 16 -11.96 -1.02 32.04
N ARG A 17 -12.50 -0.47 30.95
CA ARG A 17 -12.42 -1.05 29.60
C ARG A 17 -11.83 -0.03 28.64
N LEU A 18 -10.99 -0.51 27.71
CA LEU A 18 -10.53 0.32 26.61
C LEU A 18 -11.61 0.36 25.52
N ILE A 19 -12.06 1.56 25.20
CA ILE A 19 -13.09 1.82 24.19
C ILE A 19 -12.45 2.63 23.06
N LYS A 20 -12.68 2.20 21.81
CA LYS A 20 -12.32 2.98 20.64
C LYS A 20 -13.28 4.16 20.51
N THR A 21 -12.74 5.37 20.64
CA THR A 21 -13.52 6.61 20.65
C THR A 21 -13.13 7.49 19.47
N GLN A 22 -14.14 8.04 18.79
CA GLN A 22 -13.99 8.93 17.64
C GLN A 22 -14.22 10.38 18.07
N VAL A 23 -13.38 11.29 17.61
CA VAL A 23 -13.53 12.75 17.79
C VAL A 23 -13.25 13.48 16.48
N ARG A 24 -14.03 14.51 16.18
CA ARG A 24 -13.78 15.40 15.04
C ARG A 24 -12.96 16.60 15.49
N ALA A 25 -11.80 16.82 14.88
CA ALA A 25 -10.89 17.92 15.20
C ALA A 25 -10.20 18.45 13.93
N ALA A 26 -9.53 19.61 14.03
CA ALA A 26 -8.67 20.11 12.96
C ALA A 26 -7.28 19.46 12.98
N SER A 27 -6.81 18.99 14.15
CA SER A 27 -5.51 18.32 14.31
C SER A 27 -5.54 17.17 15.32
N ALA A 28 -4.52 16.31 15.29
CA ALA A 28 -4.36 15.22 16.27
C ALA A 28 -4.10 15.76 17.69
N GLY A 29 -3.37 16.88 17.81
CA GLY A 29 -3.14 17.54 19.11
C GLY A 29 -4.45 18.04 19.73
N GLU A 30 -5.29 18.68 18.92
CA GLU A 30 -6.62 19.12 19.35
C GLU A 30 -7.53 17.93 19.70
N ALA A 31 -7.51 16.86 18.91
CA ALA A 31 -8.26 15.64 19.23
C ALA A 31 -7.85 15.06 20.59
N LYS A 32 -6.54 15.07 20.90
CA LYS A 32 -6.03 14.63 22.21
C LYS A 32 -6.59 15.50 23.32
N TRP A 33 -6.51 16.83 23.17
CA TRP A 33 -7.03 17.76 24.17
C TRP A 33 -8.53 17.57 24.43
N LEU A 34 -9.33 17.39 23.38
CA LEU A 34 -10.76 17.13 23.50
C LEU A 34 -11.03 15.82 24.27
N LEU A 35 -10.32 14.75 23.94
CA LEU A 35 -10.46 13.47 24.65
C LEU A 35 -10.02 13.57 26.11
N GLN A 36 -8.94 14.31 26.42
CA GLN A 36 -8.50 14.54 27.80
C GLN A 36 -9.49 15.38 28.59
N ALA A 37 -10.13 16.36 27.95
CA ALA A 37 -11.14 17.20 28.58
C ALA A 37 -12.41 16.41 28.95
N VAL A 38 -12.81 15.43 28.13
CA VAL A 38 -14.02 14.62 28.36
C VAL A 38 -13.77 13.47 29.33
N TYR A 39 -12.64 12.76 29.19
CA TYR A 39 -12.38 11.52 29.93
C TYR A 39 -11.29 11.63 31.00
N GLY A 40 -10.53 12.73 31.01
CA GLY A 40 -9.40 12.95 31.91
C GLY A 40 -8.04 12.63 31.29
N PHE A 41 -6.99 13.22 31.86
CA PHE A 41 -5.61 13.13 31.34
C PHE A 41 -5.05 11.70 31.29
N HIS A 42 -5.44 10.86 32.24
CA HIS A 42 -4.95 9.48 32.39
C HIS A 42 -5.81 8.44 31.66
N ALA A 43 -6.92 8.86 31.05
CA ALA A 43 -7.83 7.94 30.40
C ALA A 43 -7.39 7.57 28.97
N ILE A 44 -6.48 8.33 28.35
CA ILE A 44 -6.06 8.08 26.97
C ILE A 44 -4.93 7.04 26.95
N ALA A 45 -5.20 5.87 26.37
CA ALA A 45 -4.24 4.78 26.22
C ALA A 45 -3.41 4.89 24.93
N SER A 46 -3.92 5.55 23.88
CA SER A 46 -3.20 5.75 22.62
C SER A 46 -3.33 7.17 22.08
N PHE A 47 -2.31 7.64 21.37
CA PHE A 47 -2.35 8.96 20.73
C PHE A 47 -3.36 8.94 19.56
N PRO A 48 -4.21 9.98 19.40
CA PRO A 48 -5.23 9.99 18.36
C PRO A 48 -4.64 9.96 16.96
N THR A 49 -5.04 8.97 16.17
CA THR A 49 -4.68 8.82 14.77
C THR A 49 -5.85 9.25 13.89
N GLN A 50 -5.56 9.87 12.75
CA GLN A 50 -6.60 10.28 11.83
C GLN A 50 -7.21 9.04 11.18
N GLU A 51 -8.52 8.86 11.31
CA GLU A 51 -9.26 7.86 10.52
C GLU A 51 -9.33 8.37 9.08
N ARG A 52 -8.28 8.08 8.31
CA ARG A 52 -8.41 8.03 6.86
C ARG A 52 -9.30 6.83 6.59
N GLU A 53 -10.43 7.02 5.91
CA GLU A 53 -11.26 5.93 5.39
C GLU A 53 -10.39 5.04 4.49
N VAL A 54 -9.70 4.11 5.11
CA VAL A 54 -9.18 2.91 4.49
C VAL A 54 -9.83 1.84 5.35
N LEU A 55 -10.80 1.15 4.77
CA LEU A 55 -11.50 -0.02 5.32
C LEU A 55 -10.55 -1.20 5.63
N THR A 56 -9.31 -0.97 6.04
CA THR A 56 -8.32 -2.02 6.19
C THR A 56 -7.48 -1.82 7.44
N THR A 57 -7.20 -2.95 8.09
CA THR A 57 -5.94 -3.25 8.83
C THR A 57 -5.99 -3.29 10.35
N GLU A 58 -7.09 -3.74 10.98
CA GLU A 58 -6.94 -4.44 12.28
C GLU A 58 -7.45 -5.89 12.23
N GLU A 59 -8.36 -6.24 11.31
CA GLU A 59 -8.75 -7.65 11.04
C GLU A 59 -7.92 -8.32 9.93
N ALA A 60 -7.14 -7.54 9.17
CA ALA A 60 -6.31 -8.07 8.08
C ALA A 60 -4.92 -8.56 8.52
N ALA A 61 -4.57 -8.45 9.81
CA ALA A 61 -3.33 -9.04 10.34
C ALA A 61 -3.44 -10.56 10.57
N THR A 62 -4.65 -11.10 10.56
CA THR A 62 -4.94 -12.55 10.72
C THR A 62 -5.65 -13.16 9.53
N GLN A 63 -6.03 -12.38 8.52
CA GLN A 63 -6.73 -12.91 7.35
C GLN A 63 -5.72 -13.21 6.22
N PRO A 64 -5.47 -14.50 5.90
CA PRO A 64 -4.57 -14.86 4.82
C PRO A 64 -5.11 -14.27 3.52
N VAL A 65 -4.18 -13.73 2.71
CA VAL A 65 -4.41 -13.25 1.34
C VAL A 65 -5.39 -14.18 0.64
N THR A 66 -6.55 -13.68 0.20
CA THR A 66 -7.60 -14.52 -0.37
C THR A 66 -7.01 -15.34 -1.51
N PRO A 67 -7.35 -16.64 -1.68
CA PRO A 67 -6.78 -17.48 -2.73
C PRO A 67 -6.87 -16.87 -4.14
N GLU A 68 -7.89 -16.06 -4.38
CA GLU A 68 -8.06 -15.29 -5.61
C GLU A 68 -6.97 -14.22 -5.83
N GLN A 69 -6.59 -13.48 -4.78
CA GLN A 69 -5.52 -12.47 -4.86
C GLN A 69 -4.16 -13.12 -5.15
N GLN A 70 -3.90 -14.30 -4.57
CA GLN A 70 -2.69 -15.08 -4.88
C GLN A 70 -2.69 -15.57 -6.33
N ARG A 71 -3.84 -16.01 -6.86
CA ARG A 71 -3.97 -16.36 -8.28
C ARG A 71 -3.71 -15.17 -9.18
N ILE A 72 -4.28 -14.00 -8.88
CA ILE A 72 -4.08 -12.77 -9.66
C ILE A 72 -2.60 -12.37 -9.65
N ALA A 73 -1.94 -12.40 -8.49
CA ALA A 73 -0.50 -12.11 -8.39
C ALA A 73 0.34 -13.08 -9.22
N SER A 74 0.01 -14.37 -9.18
CA SER A 74 0.69 -15.41 -9.96
C SER A 74 0.51 -15.19 -11.47
N LEU A 75 -0.71 -14.89 -11.92
CA LEU A 75 -1.03 -14.60 -13.31
C LEU A 75 -0.35 -13.32 -13.82
N LYS A 76 -0.30 -12.27 -13.01
CA LYS A 76 0.45 -11.04 -13.33
C LYS A 76 1.93 -11.33 -13.52
N THR A 77 2.52 -12.07 -12.58
CA THR A 77 3.94 -12.45 -12.65
C THR A 77 4.25 -13.29 -13.90
N ALA A 78 3.35 -14.22 -14.26
CA ALA A 78 3.48 -15.02 -15.48
C ALA A 78 3.39 -14.16 -16.75
N LYS A 79 2.45 -13.20 -16.78
CA LYS A 79 2.29 -12.26 -17.90
C LYS A 79 3.54 -11.40 -18.09
N ASP A 80 4.08 -10.85 -17.01
CA ASP A 80 5.24 -9.97 -17.08
C ASP A 80 6.47 -10.74 -17.60
N ARG A 81 6.70 -11.95 -17.08
CA ARG A 81 7.76 -12.84 -17.58
C ARG A 81 7.62 -13.18 -19.07
N ALA A 82 6.40 -13.45 -19.53
CA ALA A 82 6.14 -13.71 -20.94
C ALA A 82 6.39 -12.46 -21.81
N GLY A 83 6.00 -11.29 -21.33
CA GLY A 83 6.24 -10.01 -22.00
C GLY A 83 7.72 -9.69 -22.14
N ASP A 84 8.52 -9.95 -21.09
CA ASP A 84 9.95 -9.71 -21.10
C ASP A 84 10.71 -10.69 -22.00
N ALA A 85 10.30 -11.97 -22.01
CA ALA A 85 10.85 -12.96 -22.94
C ALA A 85 10.60 -12.58 -24.41
N LEU A 86 9.39 -12.10 -24.73
CA LEU A 86 9.03 -11.68 -26.08
C LEU A 86 9.85 -10.47 -26.54
N LYS A 87 10.05 -9.48 -25.65
CA LYS A 87 10.89 -8.31 -25.95
C LYS A 87 12.34 -8.70 -26.19
N ALA A 88 12.90 -9.56 -25.34
CA ALA A 88 14.27 -10.04 -25.48
C ALA A 88 14.50 -10.75 -26.82
N GLU A 89 13.55 -11.57 -27.26
CA GLU A 89 13.63 -12.26 -28.55
C GLU A 89 13.47 -11.28 -29.73
N HIS A 90 12.55 -10.33 -29.62
CA HIS A 90 12.39 -9.30 -30.65
C HIS A 90 13.64 -8.43 -30.82
N ASP A 91 14.30 -8.06 -29.73
CA ASP A 91 15.55 -7.32 -29.77
C ASP A 91 16.70 -8.14 -30.35
N ARG A 92 16.73 -9.46 -30.08
CA ARG A 92 17.66 -10.39 -30.72
C ARG A 92 17.47 -10.41 -32.24
N GLN A 93 16.24 -10.51 -32.71
CA GLN A 93 15.92 -10.53 -34.14
C GLN A 93 16.30 -9.22 -34.82
N LYS A 94 15.98 -8.07 -34.21
CA LYS A 94 16.39 -6.74 -34.72
C LYS A 94 17.90 -6.65 -34.94
N LYS A 95 18.69 -7.09 -33.95
CA LYS A 95 20.17 -7.08 -34.04
C LYS A 95 20.65 -7.97 -35.18
N GLN A 96 20.11 -9.18 -35.31
CA GLN A 96 20.48 -10.09 -36.40
C GLN A 96 20.17 -9.52 -37.77
N ASN A 97 18.99 -8.91 -37.93
CA ASN A 97 18.59 -8.29 -39.20
C ASN A 97 19.50 -7.09 -39.54
N ALA A 98 19.79 -6.22 -38.58
CA ALA A 98 20.71 -5.10 -38.77
C ALA A 98 22.11 -5.57 -39.19
N MET A 99 22.64 -6.62 -38.54
CA MET A 99 23.94 -7.20 -38.92
C MET A 99 23.93 -7.80 -40.33
N LYS A 100 22.85 -8.48 -40.72
CA LYS A 100 22.68 -8.98 -42.10
C LYS A 100 22.67 -7.84 -43.10
N THR A 101 21.95 -6.76 -42.82
CA THR A 101 21.92 -5.56 -43.66
C THR A 101 23.31 -4.97 -43.82
N LEU A 102 24.04 -4.74 -42.72
CA LEU A 102 25.41 -4.21 -42.76
C LEU A 102 26.35 -5.10 -43.58
N ARG A 103 26.24 -6.43 -43.43
CA ARG A 103 27.06 -7.39 -44.19
C ARG A 103 26.71 -7.44 -45.68
N SER A 104 25.47 -7.12 -46.04
CA SER A 104 25.01 -7.10 -47.43
C SER A 104 25.35 -5.80 -48.18
N LEU A 105 25.81 -4.76 -47.47
CA LEU A 105 26.24 -3.52 -48.10
C LEU A 105 27.58 -3.74 -48.83
N PRO A 106 27.68 -3.45 -50.14
CA PRO A 106 28.94 -3.53 -50.85
C PRO A 106 29.88 -2.42 -50.36
N VAL A 107 31.07 -2.79 -49.89
CA VAL A 107 32.17 -1.84 -49.69
C VAL A 107 32.55 -1.26 -51.06
N THR A 108 32.22 0.02 -51.27
CA THR A 108 32.77 0.80 -52.38
C THR A 108 34.03 1.48 -51.85
N PRO A 109 35.24 1.12 -52.30
CA PRO A 109 36.45 1.82 -51.89
C PRO A 109 36.42 3.23 -52.51
N SER A 110 36.40 4.28 -51.67
CA SER A 110 36.58 5.66 -52.13
C SER A 110 38.02 5.85 -52.58
N SER A 111 38.22 6.19 -53.86
CA SER A 111 39.50 6.65 -54.42
C SER A 111 39.81 8.08 -54.03
#